data_AF-A0A838JBE0-F1
#
_entry.id   AF-A0A838JBE0-F1
#
_cell.length_a   1.000
_cell.length_b   1.000
_cell.length_c   1.000
_cell.angle_alpha   90.00
_cell.angle_beta   90.00
_cell.angle_gamma   90.00
#
_symmetry.space_group_name_H-M   'P 1'
#
loop_
_entity.id
_entity.type
_entity.pdbx_description
1 polymer ?
#
loop_
_entity_poly.entity_id
_entity_poly.type
_entity_poly.pdbx_seq_one_letter_code
_entity_poly.pdbx_strand_id
1 'polypeptide(L)'
;MTTYAQGYGVRLRVIGNKVENEEDVAFLREHTGDDLLTWLGRSAYVRAMEKGHVQPLTSLEEEHVRALYAIKAAADACEKDWTTFYRQAVAFHEKNALAWANAQTGEDLRLQIDPEFRPEAYQASLLVPISGFPPREAFS
;
A
#
# COMPACT_ATOMS: atom_id res chain seq x y z
N MET A 1 9.81 -12.78 8.64
CA MET A 1 9.59 -11.32 8.49
C MET A 1 10.92 -10.63 8.23
N THR A 2 11.03 -9.89 7.12
CA THR A 2 12.28 -9.24 6.69
C THR A 2 12.70 -8.15 7.68
N THR A 3 13.99 -8.12 8.02
CA THR A 3 14.65 -7.20 8.96
C THR A 3 14.49 -5.71 8.62
N TYR A 4 13.87 -5.37 7.49
CA TYR A 4 13.73 -4.00 6.98
C TYR A 4 12.65 -3.18 7.69
N ALA A 5 11.60 -3.84 8.20
CA ALA A 5 10.49 -3.18 8.88
C ALA A 5 10.53 -3.31 10.41
N GLN A 6 11.38 -4.19 10.93
CA GLN A 6 11.57 -4.36 12.36
C GLN A 6 12.12 -3.06 12.97
N GLY A 7 11.40 -2.54 13.97
CA GLY A 7 11.77 -1.32 14.70
C GLY A 7 11.04 -0.04 14.26
N TYR A 8 10.31 -0.05 13.15
CA TYR A 8 9.59 1.14 12.65
C TYR A 8 8.11 1.19 13.06
N GLY A 9 7.61 0.23 13.83
CA GLY A 9 6.21 0.20 14.29
C GLY A 9 5.19 0.07 13.16
N VAL A 10 5.62 -0.36 11.97
CA VAL A 10 4.75 -0.52 10.81
C VAL A 10 3.93 -1.80 10.95
N ARG A 11 2.60 -1.67 10.89
CA ARG A 11 1.70 -2.82 10.84
C ARG A 11 1.86 -3.51 9.48
N LEU A 12 2.29 -4.77 9.49
CA LEU A 12 2.47 -5.57 8.29
C LEU A 12 1.34 -6.59 8.16
N ARG A 13 0.89 -6.80 6.93
CA ARG A 13 -0.03 -7.87 6.53
C ARG A 13 0.46 -8.45 5.21
N VAL A 14 0.22 -9.73 5.00
CA VAL A 14 0.62 -10.43 3.78
C VAL A 14 -0.60 -10.62 2.89
N ILE A 15 -0.42 -10.35 1.60
CA ILE A 15 -1.39 -10.66 0.56
C ILE A 15 -0.68 -11.61 -0.41
N GLY A 16 -1.22 -12.82 -0.57
CA GLY A 16 -0.75 -13.73 -1.60
C GLY A 16 -1.07 -13.17 -2.99
N ASN A 17 -0.11 -13.15 -3.90
CA ASN A 17 -0.32 -12.69 -5.26
C ASN A 17 0.02 -13.82 -6.23
N LYS A 18 -0.84 -14.04 -7.22
CA LYS A 18 -0.73 -15.13 -8.21
C LYS A 18 -0.80 -16.53 -7.58
N VAL A 19 -1.69 -16.70 -6.61
CA VAL A 19 -1.97 -18.01 -6.00
C VAL A 19 -2.72 -18.88 -7.01
N GLU A 20 -2.19 -20.05 -7.34
CA GLU A 20 -2.75 -20.92 -8.38
C GLU A 20 -3.65 -22.00 -7.82
N ASN A 21 -3.36 -22.51 -6.62
CA ASN A 21 -4.05 -23.67 -6.05
C ASN A 21 -4.06 -23.65 -4.50
N GLU A 22 -4.65 -24.67 -3.88
CA GLU A 22 -4.70 -24.78 -2.41
C GLU A 22 -3.34 -25.09 -1.77
N GLU A 23 -2.40 -25.70 -2.50
CA GLU A 23 -1.05 -25.95 -1.99
C GLU A 23 -0.30 -24.62 -1.78
N ASP A 24 -0.47 -23.66 -2.69
CA ASP A 24 0.06 -22.31 -2.54
C ASP A 24 -0.54 -21.59 -1.32
N VAL A 25 -1.85 -21.76 -1.08
CA VAL A 25 -2.52 -21.19 0.09
C VAL A 25 -1.98 -21.82 1.38
N ALA A 26 -1.81 -23.15 1.40
CA ALA A 26 -1.24 -23.87 2.53
C ALA A 26 0.19 -23.39 2.81
N PHE A 27 1.02 -23.26 1.78
CA PHE A 27 2.37 -22.72 1.87
C PHE A 27 2.37 -21.31 2.47
N LEU A 28 1.52 -20.41 1.99
CA LEU A 28 1.42 -19.04 2.52
C LEU A 28 1.03 -19.03 4.01
N ARG A 29 0.02 -19.83 4.38
CA ARG A 29 -0.42 -19.94 5.78
C ARG A 29 0.68 -20.47 6.69
N GLU A 30 1.41 -21.49 6.26
CA GLU A 30 2.53 -22.05 7.02
C GLU A 30 3.62 -21.00 7.28
N HIS A 31 3.97 -20.19 6.29
CA HIS A 31 5.11 -19.27 6.37
C HIS A 31 4.78 -17.90 6.96
N THR A 32 3.50 -17.53 7.00
CA THR A 32 3.07 -16.18 7.42
C THR A 32 2.10 -16.20 8.58
N GLY A 33 1.49 -17.34 8.89
CA GLY A 33 0.55 -17.49 10.00
C GLY A 33 -0.59 -16.48 9.91
N ASP A 34 -0.85 -15.81 11.04
CA ASP A 34 -1.94 -14.84 11.20
C ASP A 34 -1.71 -13.52 10.42
N ASP A 35 -0.54 -13.34 9.82
CA ASP A 35 -0.26 -12.18 8.98
C ASP A 35 -0.87 -12.31 7.57
N LEU A 36 -1.22 -13.51 7.10
CA LEU A 36 -1.91 -13.70 5.83
C LEU A 36 -3.32 -13.12 5.90
N LEU A 37 -3.53 -11.98 5.26
CA LEU A 37 -4.82 -11.31 5.20
C LEU A 37 -5.76 -11.95 4.17
N THR A 38 -5.25 -12.16 2.95
CA THR A 38 -5.99 -12.73 1.83
C THR A 38 -5.03 -13.10 0.69
N TRP A 39 -5.56 -13.57 -0.44
CA TRP A 39 -4.78 -13.81 -1.66
C TRP A 39 -5.59 -13.49 -2.92
N LEU A 40 -4.85 -13.21 -3.99
CA LEU A 40 -5.35 -13.04 -5.35
C LEU A 40 -4.77 -14.15 -6.22
N GLY A 41 -5.63 -14.79 -6.99
CA GLY A 41 -5.26 -15.88 -7.88
C GLY A 41 -5.24 -15.47 -9.34
N ARG A 42 -5.50 -16.45 -10.20
CA ARG A 42 -5.58 -16.23 -11.64
C ARG A 42 -6.84 -15.45 -11.99
N SER A 43 -6.67 -14.24 -12.52
CA SER A 43 -7.77 -13.38 -12.95
C SER A 43 -7.88 -13.33 -14.48
N ALA A 44 -9.03 -13.74 -15.01
CA ALA A 44 -9.41 -13.53 -16.40
C ALA A 44 -9.59 -12.03 -16.70
N TYR A 45 -10.10 -11.25 -15.73
CA TYR A 45 -10.21 -9.80 -15.82
C TYR A 45 -8.85 -9.14 -16.04
N VAL A 46 -7.86 -9.42 -15.18
CA VAL A 46 -6.49 -8.88 -15.32
C VAL A 46 -5.88 -9.35 -16.64
N ARG A 47 -6.07 -10.62 -17.00
CA ARG A 47 -5.55 -11.17 -18.26
C ARG A 47 -6.14 -10.50 -19.50
N ALA A 48 -7.41 -10.08 -19.45
CA ALA A 48 -8.04 -9.31 -20.51
C ALA A 48 -7.44 -7.90 -20.59
N MET A 49 -7.25 -7.22 -19.46
CA MET A 49 -6.61 -5.90 -19.42
C MET A 49 -5.17 -5.92 -19.91
N GLU A 50 -4.37 -6.93 -19.55
CA GLU A 50 -3.00 -7.13 -20.07
C GLU A 50 -2.95 -7.24 -21.60
N LYS A 51 -4.02 -7.74 -22.22
CA LYS A 51 -4.18 -7.84 -23.67
C LYS A 51 -4.76 -6.56 -24.30
N GLY A 52 -4.93 -5.49 -23.52
CA GLY A 52 -5.52 -4.23 -23.98
C GLY A 52 -7.04 -4.22 -24.02
N HIS A 53 -7.72 -5.23 -23.47
CA HIS A 53 -9.17 -5.27 -23.38
C HIS A 53 -9.63 -4.69 -22.03
N VAL A 54 -9.94 -3.39 -22.03
CA VAL A 54 -10.50 -2.72 -20.85
C VAL A 54 -11.90 -3.26 -20.57
N GLN A 55 -12.11 -3.78 -19.36
CA GLN A 55 -13.40 -4.27 -18.89
C GLN A 55 -13.86 -3.48 -17.66
N PRO A 56 -15.18 -3.34 -17.43
CA PRO A 56 -15.67 -2.69 -16.23
C PRO A 56 -15.28 -3.48 -14.98
N LEU A 57 -15.01 -2.82 -13.85
CA LEU A 57 -14.63 -3.48 -12.60
C LEU A 57 -15.67 -4.51 -12.13
N THR A 58 -16.94 -4.35 -12.52
CA THR A 58 -18.02 -5.30 -12.25
C THR A 58 -17.82 -6.67 -12.91
N SER A 59 -16.86 -6.81 -13.83
CA SER A 59 -16.46 -8.09 -14.44
C SER A 59 -15.32 -8.78 -13.70
N LEU A 60 -14.77 -8.16 -12.65
CA LEU A 60 -13.79 -8.80 -11.77
C LEU A 60 -14.42 -9.99 -11.07
N GLU A 61 -13.65 -11.05 -10.89
CA GLU A 61 -14.10 -12.27 -10.23
C GLU A 61 -14.55 -11.98 -8.79
N GLU A 62 -15.66 -12.58 -8.35
CA GLU A 62 -16.22 -12.31 -7.02
C GLU A 62 -15.23 -12.59 -5.88
N GLU A 63 -14.38 -13.60 -6.04
CA GLU A 63 -13.32 -13.91 -5.08
C GLU A 63 -12.30 -12.78 -4.95
N HIS A 64 -11.92 -12.16 -6.06
CA HIS A 64 -11.00 -11.01 -6.07
C HIS A 64 -11.70 -9.75 -5.54
N VAL A 65 -12.99 -9.57 -5.82
CA VAL A 65 -13.78 -8.50 -5.19
C VAL A 65 -13.78 -8.65 -3.67
N ARG A 66 -14.04 -9.86 -3.14
CA ARG A 66 -13.99 -10.14 -1.69
C ARG A 66 -12.59 -9.89 -1.11
N ALA A 67 -11.53 -10.32 -1.82
CA ALA A 67 -10.16 -10.07 -1.39
C ALA A 67 -9.83 -8.56 -1.33
N LEU A 68 -10.25 -7.78 -2.33
CA LEU A 68 -10.09 -6.33 -2.33
C LEU A 68 -10.85 -5.66 -1.19
N TYR A 69 -12.07 -6.11 -0.87
CA TYR A 69 -12.79 -5.63 0.30
C TYR A 69 -12.05 -5.92 1.61
N ALA A 70 -11.48 -7.13 1.77
CA ALA A 70 -10.70 -7.47 2.96
C ALA A 70 -9.44 -6.57 3.08
N ILE A 71 -8.75 -6.32 1.97
CA ILE A 71 -7.59 -5.42 1.93
C ILE A 71 -8.00 -4.00 2.32
N LYS A 72 -9.08 -3.49 1.72
CA LYS A 72 -9.60 -2.15 2.01
C LYS A 72 -10.01 -2.02 3.47
N ALA A 73 -10.78 -2.96 4.00
CA ALA A 73 -11.22 -2.94 5.40
C ALA A 73 -10.03 -2.97 6.37
N ALA A 74 -9.02 -3.80 6.12
CA ALA A 74 -7.82 -3.84 6.95
C ALA A 74 -7.02 -2.54 6.90
N ALA A 75 -6.95 -1.90 5.72
CA ALA A 75 -6.29 -0.61 5.54
C ALA A 75 -7.07 0.53 6.23
N ASP A 76 -8.39 0.56 6.09
CA ASP A 76 -9.25 1.59 6.69
C ASP A 76 -9.29 1.47 8.23
N ALA A 77 -9.18 0.25 8.78
CA ALA A 77 -9.06 0.02 10.22
C ALA A 77 -7.67 0.39 10.79
N CYS A 78 -6.72 0.79 9.94
CA CYS A 78 -5.41 1.25 10.36
C CYS A 78 -5.33 2.77 10.24
N GLU A 79 -5.47 3.46 11.37
CA GLU A 79 -5.18 4.89 11.41
C GLU A 79 -3.72 5.15 11.05
N LYS A 80 -3.50 6.12 10.16
CA LYS A 80 -2.16 6.52 9.74
C LYS A 80 -1.64 7.60 10.69
N ASP A 81 -0.59 7.28 11.44
CA ASP A 81 0.21 8.26 12.16
C ASP A 81 1.06 9.05 11.15
N TRP A 82 0.54 10.18 10.71
CA TRP A 82 1.17 11.03 9.70
C TRP A 82 2.51 11.61 10.14
N THR A 83 2.65 11.95 11.41
CA THR A 83 3.89 12.47 11.99
C THR A 83 4.99 11.41 11.96
N THR A 84 4.69 10.19 12.41
CA THR A 84 5.66 9.08 12.36
C THR A 84 5.96 8.67 10.93
N PHE A 85 4.94 8.59 10.06
CA PHE A 85 5.13 8.29 8.65
C PHE A 85 6.08 9.28 7.97
N TYR A 86 5.85 10.59 8.12
CA TYR A 86 6.69 11.61 7.49
C TYR A 86 8.12 11.62 8.05
N ARG A 87 8.28 11.52 9.38
CA ARG A 87 9.60 11.40 10.02
C ARG A 87 10.40 10.22 9.45
N GLN A 88 9.76 9.07 9.27
CA GLN A 88 10.40 7.90 8.69
C GLN A 88 10.71 8.09 7.20
N ALA A 89 9.79 8.68 6.43
CA ALA A 89 10.01 8.98 5.01
C ALA A 89 11.23 9.89 4.80
N VAL A 90 11.37 10.96 5.60
CA VAL A 90 12.56 11.84 5.59
C VAL A 90 13.81 11.05 5.91
N ALA A 91 13.83 10.26 7.00
CA ALA A 91 15.00 9.49 7.38
C ALA A 91 15.43 8.47 6.31
N PHE A 92 14.47 7.80 5.65
CA PHE A 92 14.77 6.88 4.55
C PHE A 92 15.27 7.63 3.30
N HIS A 93 14.70 8.79 2.98
CA HIS A 93 15.14 9.62 1.86
C HIS A 93 16.57 10.10 2.05
N GLU A 94 16.90 10.62 3.23
CA GLU A 94 18.27 11.04 3.57
C GLU A 94 19.26 9.87 3.51
N LYS A 95 18.89 8.72 4.09
CA LYS A 95 19.71 7.51 4.05
C LYS A 95 20.01 7.09 2.62
N ASN A 96 19.01 7.10 1.73
CA ASN A 96 19.18 6.71 0.33
C ASN A 96 19.97 7.75 -0.47
N ALA A 97 19.73 9.04 -0.23
CA ALA A 97 20.48 10.16 -0.79
C ALA A 97 21.97 10.01 -0.52
N LEU A 98 22.33 9.78 0.75
CA LEU A 98 23.72 9.62 1.18
C LEU A 98 24.35 8.29 0.73
N ALA A 99 23.57 7.21 0.69
CA ALA A 99 24.11 5.88 0.40
C ALA A 99 24.48 5.70 -1.08
N TRP A 100 23.69 6.26 -2.00
CA TRP A 100 23.93 6.04 -3.44
C TRP A 100 23.30 7.11 -4.34
N ALA A 101 22.14 7.66 -3.98
CA ALA A 101 21.36 8.42 -4.95
C ALA A 101 22.03 9.75 -5.32
N ASN A 102 22.69 10.45 -4.39
CA ASN A 102 23.45 11.66 -4.70
C ASN A 102 24.61 11.37 -5.67
N ALA A 103 25.30 10.24 -5.50
CA ALA A 103 26.39 9.85 -6.40
C ALA A 103 25.87 9.50 -7.80
N GLN A 104 24.69 8.88 -7.88
CA GLN A 104 24.05 8.49 -9.13
C GLN A 104 23.51 9.70 -9.91
N THR A 105 22.97 10.71 -9.22
CA THR A 105 22.36 11.89 -9.86
C THR A 105 23.34 13.05 -10.03
N GLY A 106 24.42 13.10 -9.25
CA GLY A 106 25.32 14.24 -9.19
C GLY A 106 24.76 15.45 -8.42
N GLU A 107 23.64 15.28 -7.72
CA GLU A 107 22.93 16.33 -6.99
C GLU A 107 22.75 15.95 -5.52
N ASP A 108 22.58 16.93 -4.63
CA ASP A 108 22.20 16.66 -3.24
C ASP A 108 20.69 16.53 -3.10
N LEU A 109 20.17 15.30 -3.18
CA LEU A 109 18.74 15.02 -3.14
C LEU A 109 18.09 15.32 -1.79
N ARG A 110 18.88 15.59 -0.74
CA ARG A 110 18.34 16.04 0.56
C ARG A 110 17.67 17.41 0.45
N LEU A 111 18.04 18.21 -0.54
CA LEU A 111 17.42 19.52 -0.81
C LEU A 111 15.96 19.41 -1.30
N GLN A 112 15.49 18.20 -1.64
CA GLN A 112 14.08 17.95 -1.97
C GLN A 112 13.18 17.88 -0.72
N ILE A 113 13.77 17.84 0.48
CA ILE A 113 13.02 17.86 1.73
C ILE A 113 12.66 19.31 2.05
N ASP A 114 11.36 19.62 2.03
CA ASP A 114 10.84 20.90 2.50
C ASP A 114 10.85 20.94 4.05
N PRO A 115 11.68 21.78 4.69
CA PRO A 115 11.76 21.87 6.15
C PRO A 115 10.52 22.52 6.78
N GLU A 116 9.70 23.21 5.99
CA GLU A 116 8.47 23.86 6.44
C GLU A 116 7.24 22.96 6.32
N PHE A 117 7.36 21.83 5.60
CA PHE A 117 6.26 20.88 5.47
C PHE A 117 5.82 20.33 6.83
N ARG A 118 4.50 20.33 7.07
CA ARG A 118 3.87 19.79 8.28
C ARG A 118 2.82 18.74 7.88
N PRO A 119 3.03 17.45 8.19
CA PRO A 119 2.12 16.39 7.77
C PRO A 119 0.73 16.49 8.40
N GLU A 120 0.60 17.13 9.57
CA GLU A 120 -0.68 17.34 10.26
C GLU A 120 -1.58 18.33 9.50
N ALA A 121 -0.99 19.40 8.94
CA ALA A 121 -1.72 20.36 8.12
C ALA A 121 -2.24 19.73 6.82
N TYR A 122 -1.45 18.82 6.23
CA TYR A 122 -1.87 18.03 5.07
C TYR A 122 -2.95 16.99 5.43
N GLN A 123 -2.83 16.30 6.56
CA GLN A 123 -3.88 15.40 7.05
C GLN A 123 -5.21 16.15 7.24
N ALA A 124 -5.17 17.34 7.83
CA ALA A 124 -6.37 18.15 8.03
C ALA A 124 -7.02 18.55 6.70
N SER A 125 -6.23 18.81 5.65
CA SER A 125 -6.78 19.14 4.31
C SER A 125 -7.41 17.94 3.61
N LEU A 126 -6.91 16.71 3.84
CA LEU A 126 -7.52 15.47 3.32
C LEU A 126 -8.89 15.16 3.91
N LEU A 127 -9.20 15.69 5.09
CA LEU A 127 -10.49 15.53 5.76
C LEU A 127 -11.51 16.57 5.31
N VAL A 128 -11.09 17.60 4.57
CA VAL A 128 -12.01 18.54 3.92
C VAL A 128 -12.56 17.87 2.66
N PRO A 129 -13.89 17.74 2.50
CA PRO A 129 -14.46 17.22 1.26
C PRO A 129 -14.00 18.07 0.09
N ILE A 130 -13.38 17.44 -0.91
CA ILE A 130 -13.16 18.08 -2.20
C ILE A 130 -14.54 18.34 -2.80
N SER A 131 -14.88 19.61 -3.05
CA SER A 131 -16.15 19.97 -3.69
C SER A 131 -16.35 19.12 -4.96
N GLY A 132 -17.48 18.41 -5.04
CA GLY A 132 -17.82 17.53 -6.16
C GLY A 132 -17.48 16.05 -5.97
N PHE A 133 -16.85 15.63 -4.87
CA PHE A 133 -16.70 14.22 -4.51
C PHE A 133 -17.60 13.85 -3.31
N PRO A 134 -18.31 12.72 -3.35
CA PRO A 134 -19.12 12.27 -2.21
C PRO A 134 -18.21 11.96 -1.01
N PRO A 135 -18.71 12.20 0.22
CA PRO A 135 -17.95 11.94 1.44
C PRO A 135 -17.55 10.47 1.53
N ARG A 136 -16.44 10.22 2.24
CA ARG A 136 -15.81 8.89 2.37
C ARG A 136 -16.78 7.80 2.91
N GLU A 137 -17.78 8.22 3.67
CA GLU A 137 -18.84 7.40 4.26
C GLU A 137 -19.89 6.90 3.24
N ALA A 138 -19.96 7.50 2.05
CA ALA A 138 -20.93 7.15 1.01
C ALA A 138 -20.60 5.85 0.25
N PHE A 139 -19.48 5.20 0.57
CA PHE A 139 -19.03 3.95 -0.02
C PHE A 139 -18.99 2.78 0.98
N SER A 140 -19.71 2.93 2.10
CA SER A 140 -19.84 1.92 3.17
C SER A 140 -21.04 1.01 2.93
#